data_AF-A0A2V7JWZ7-F1
#
_entry.id   AF-A0A2V7JWZ7-F1
#
_cell.length_a   1.000
_cell.length_b   1.000
_cell.length_c   1.000
_cell.angle_alpha   90.00
_cell.angle_beta   90.00
_cell.angle_gamma   90.00
#
_symmetry.space_group_name_H-M   'P 1'
#
loop_
_entity.id
_entity.type
_entity.pdbx_description
1 polymer ?
#
loop_
_entity_poly.entity_id
_entity_poly.type
_entity_poly.pdbx_seq_one_letter_code
_entity_poly.pdbx_strand_id
1 'polypeptide(L)'
;LARDYRARRDLLCRALLDAGLRCTPPEGAYYVLADFSELSDLPDDQFAHWLTQEIGVAPVPGSSFFSRPEPGRRLVRFAFCKTRPGARPPPAPGS
;
A
#
# COMPACT_ATOMS: atom_id res chain seq x y z
N LEU A 1 4.40 17.18 -12.01
CA LEU A 1 3.09 16.75 -11.46
C LEU A 1 2.64 15.43 -12.10
N ALA A 2 1.90 15.38 -13.21
CA ALA A 2 1.36 14.10 -13.75
C ALA A 2 2.40 13.07 -14.25
N ARG A 3 3.56 13.51 -14.76
CA ARG A 3 4.66 12.60 -15.14
C ARG A 3 5.32 11.92 -13.92
N ASP A 4 5.43 12.64 -12.81
CA ASP A 4 6.03 12.11 -11.57
C ASP A 4 5.12 11.06 -10.92
N TYR A 5 3.80 11.22 -11.02
CA TYR A 5 2.83 10.24 -10.54
C TYR A 5 2.92 8.92 -11.31
N ARG A 6 3.03 8.95 -12.64
CA ARG A 6 3.18 7.74 -13.46
C ARG A 6 4.49 7.01 -13.16
N ALA A 7 5.61 7.74 -13.10
CA ALA A 7 6.90 7.13 -12.78
C ALA A 7 6.92 6.47 -11.39
N ARG A 8 6.32 7.11 -10.37
CA ARG A 8 6.20 6.55 -9.02
C ARG A 8 5.26 5.34 -8.97
N ARG A 9 4.14 5.40 -9.67
CA ARG A 9 3.21 4.27 -9.83
C ARG A 9 3.92 3.08 -10.47
N ASP A 10 4.61 3.30 -11.58
CA ASP A 10 5.27 2.23 -12.32
C ASP A 10 6.42 1.62 -11.51
N LEU A 11 7.17 2.45 -10.76
CA LEU A 11 8.19 1.98 -9.82
C LEU A 11 7.58 1.11 -8.70
N LEU A 12 6.49 1.57 -8.07
CA LEU A 12 5.80 0.80 -7.04
C LEU A 12 5.25 -0.52 -7.61
N CYS A 13 4.56 -0.48 -8.74
CA CYS A 13 4.02 -1.68 -9.38
C CYS A 13 5.11 -2.70 -9.71
N ARG A 14 6.25 -2.25 -10.25
CA ARG A 14 7.40 -3.14 -10.49
C ARG A 14 7.93 -3.76 -9.20
N ALA A 15 8.16 -2.96 -8.17
CA ALA A 15 8.63 -3.47 -6.88
C ALA A 15 7.64 -4.48 -6.25
N LEU A 16 6.34 -4.25 -6.39
CA LEU A 16 5.31 -5.18 -5.92
C LEU A 16 5.35 -6.50 -6.72
N LEU A 17 5.43 -6.42 -8.05
CA LEU A 17 5.53 -7.60 -8.93
C LEU A 17 6.81 -8.40 -8.65
N ASP A 18 7.95 -7.73 -8.46
CA ASP A 18 9.23 -8.37 -8.12
C ASP A 18 9.19 -9.02 -6.73
N ALA A 19 8.41 -8.48 -5.80
CA ALA A 19 8.14 -9.09 -4.50
C ALA A 19 7.16 -10.27 -4.57
N GLY A 20 6.62 -10.59 -5.74
CA GLY A 20 5.64 -11.67 -5.97
C GLY A 20 4.19 -11.28 -5.67
N LEU A 21 3.91 -10.00 -5.45
CA LEU A 21 2.54 -9.48 -5.32
C LEU A 21 1.94 -9.28 -6.71
N ARG A 22 0.68 -9.66 -6.91
CA ARG A 22 -0.03 -9.35 -8.15
C ARG A 22 -0.72 -8.01 -8.02
N CYS A 23 -0.40 -7.04 -8.85
CA CYS A 23 -1.06 -5.73 -8.79
C CYS A 23 -1.40 -5.22 -10.19
N THR A 24 -2.50 -4.47 -10.29
CA THR A 24 -2.91 -3.83 -11.55
C THR A 24 -2.64 -2.33 -11.45
N PRO A 25 -1.95 -1.73 -12.43
CA PRO A 25 -1.67 -0.29 -12.42
C PRO A 25 -2.99 0.48 -12.49
N PRO A 26 -3.28 1.39 -11.53
CA PRO A 26 -4.48 2.21 -11.58
C PRO A 26 -4.38 3.24 -12.72
N GLU A 27 -5.51 3.47 -13.40
CA GLU A 27 -5.59 4.45 -14.50
C GLU A 27 -5.62 5.91 -14.01
N GLY A 28 -6.05 6.16 -12.77
CA GLY A 28 -6.12 7.50 -12.19
C GLY A 28 -6.07 7.58 -10.66
N ALA A 29 -5.84 6.47 -9.96
CA ALA A 29 -5.81 6.45 -8.50
C ALA A 29 -4.40 6.67 -7.94
N TYR A 30 -4.33 7.28 -6.76
CA TYR A 30 -3.10 7.49 -6.01
C TYR A 30 -2.72 6.32 -5.09
N TYR A 31 -3.36 5.17 -5.31
CA TYR A 31 -3.14 3.93 -4.58
C TYR A 31 -3.15 2.74 -5.53
N VAL A 32 -2.43 1.68 -5.15
CA VAL A 32 -2.41 0.40 -5.85
C VAL A 32 -2.98 -0.65 -4.92
N LEU A 33 -3.95 -1.44 -5.41
CA LEU A 33 -4.37 -2.67 -4.76
C LEU A 33 -3.49 -3.81 -5.27
N ALA A 34 -2.93 -4.56 -4.34
CA ALA A 34 -2.09 -5.71 -4.63
C ALA A 34 -2.66 -6.94 -3.93
N ASP A 35 -2.70 -8.03 -4.67
CA ASP A 35 -3.07 -9.36 -4.22
C ASP A 35 -1.81 -10.10 -3.75
N PHE A 36 -1.88 -10.61 -2.52
CA PHE A 36 -0.80 -11.33 -1.85
C PHE A 36 -1.08 -12.83 -1.67
N SER A 37 -2.15 -13.34 -2.27
CA SER A 37 -2.60 -14.74 -2.16
C SER A 37 -1.51 -15.78 -2.46
N GLU A 38 -0.58 -15.47 -3.36
CA GLU A 38 0.52 -16.35 -3.75
C GLU A 38 1.71 -16.31 -2.78
N LEU A 39 1.76 -15.31 -1.90
CA LEU A 39 2.82 -15.13 -0.91
C LEU A 39 2.42 -15.65 0.47
N SER A 40 1.13 -15.60 0.79
CA SER A 40 0.64 -15.95 2.12
C SER A 40 -0.84 -16.32 2.13
N ASP A 41 -1.19 -17.23 3.03
CA ASP A 41 -2.57 -17.54 3.41
C ASP A 41 -3.04 -16.78 4.66
N LEU A 42 -2.22 -15.84 5.15
CA LEU A 42 -2.62 -14.97 6.26
C LEU A 42 -3.81 -14.09 5.88
N PRO A 43 -4.67 -13.74 6.85
CA PRO A 43 -5.60 -12.64 6.70
C PRO A 43 -4.90 -11.32 6.38
N ASP A 44 -5.58 -10.41 5.66
CA ASP A 44 -5.03 -9.16 5.17
C ASP A 44 -4.55 -8.20 6.28
N ASP A 45 -5.18 -8.22 7.44
CA ASP A 45 -4.76 -7.49 8.64
C ASP A 45 -3.43 -8.02 9.19
N GLN A 46 -3.30 -9.34 9.30
CA GLN A 46 -2.07 -9.98 9.77
C GLN A 46 -0.92 -9.82 8.77
N PHE A 47 -1.21 -9.96 7.47
CA PHE A 47 -0.24 -9.70 6.42
C PHE A 47 0.22 -8.23 6.43
N ALA A 48 -0.69 -7.28 6.60
CA ALA A 48 -0.35 -5.86 6.71
C ALA A 48 0.52 -5.56 7.94
N HIS A 49 0.21 -6.18 9.08
CA HIS A 49 1.02 -6.05 10.29
C HIS A 49 2.42 -6.63 10.10
N TRP A 50 2.53 -7.83 9.52
CA TRP A 50 3.81 -8.46 9.20
C TRP A 50 4.66 -7.60 8.27
N LEU A 51 4.07 -7.06 7.19
CA LEU A 51 4.76 -6.18 6.25
C LEU A 51 5.29 -4.91 6.94
N THR A 52 4.54 -4.41 7.93
CA THR A 52 4.92 -3.21 8.70
C THR A 52 6.10 -3.50 9.62
N GLN A 53 6.11 -4.65 10.30
CA GLN A 53 7.15 -5.00 11.27
C GLN A 53 8.44 -5.46 10.57
N GLU A 54 8.33 -6.35 9.59
CA GLU A 54 9.49 -6.99 8.97
C GLU A 54 10.09 -6.16 7.82
N ILE A 55 9.23 -5.49 7.04
CA ILE A 55 9.64 -4.77 5.82
C ILE A 55 9.60 -3.25 6.02
N GLY A 56 8.97 -2.77 7.11
CA GLY A 56 8.82 -1.33 7.37
C GLY A 56 7.78 -0.64 6.46
N VAL A 57 6.94 -1.42 5.78
CA VAL A 57 5.93 -0.89 4.86
C VAL A 57 4.55 -1.14 5.46
N ALA A 58 3.78 -0.06 5.66
CA ALA A 58 2.43 -0.14 6.23
C ALA A 58 1.35 -0.03 5.15
N PRO A 59 0.85 -1.16 4.60
CA PRO A 59 -0.30 -1.13 3.72
C PRO A 59 -1.61 -1.04 4.52
N VAL A 60 -2.71 -0.79 3.81
CA VAL A 60 -4.06 -0.86 4.39
C VAL A 60 -4.72 -2.19 3.98
N PRO A 61 -5.29 -2.96 4.93
CA PRO A 61 -6.01 -4.20 4.63
C PRO A 61 -7.16 -3.96 3.65
N GLY A 62 -7.28 -4.83 2.64
CA GLY A 62 -8.27 -4.71 1.57
C GLY A 62 -9.70 -4.93 2.06
N SER A 63 -9.91 -5.82 3.04
CA SER A 63 -11.22 -6.16 3.60
C SER A 63 -11.97 -4.95 4.17
N SER A 64 -11.24 -3.93 4.63
CA SER A 64 -11.81 -2.68 5.15
C SER A 64 -12.52 -1.83 4.07
N PHE A 65 -12.27 -2.10 2.78
CA PHE A 65 -12.85 -1.34 1.66
C PHE A 65 -14.09 -2.00 1.04
N PHE A 66 -14.44 -3.23 1.44
CA PHE A 66 -15.57 -3.95 0.87
C PHE A 66 -16.66 -4.17 1.91
N SER A 67 -17.92 -3.96 1.53
CA SER A 67 -19.08 -4.27 2.39
C SER A 67 -19.19 -5.76 2.70
N ARG A 68 -18.57 -6.62 1.88
CA ARG A 68 -18.33 -8.04 2.17
C ARG A 68 -16.82 -8.26 2.20
N PRO A 69 -16.24 -8.84 3.25
CA PRO A 69 -14.79 -8.92 3.41
C PRO A 69 -14.13 -9.92 2.45
N GLU A 70 -14.84 -10.93 1.97
CA GLU A 70 -14.32 -11.99 1.09
C GLU A 70 -13.51 -11.49 -0.13
N PRO A 71 -14.02 -10.56 -0.96
CA PRO A 71 -13.25 -10.01 -2.07
C PRO A 71 -12.01 -9.19 -1.66
N GLY A 72 -11.95 -8.69 -0.42
CA GLY A 72 -10.84 -7.85 0.07
C GLY A 72 -9.80 -8.59 0.90
N ARG A 73 -10.10 -9.82 1.36
CA ARG A 73 -9.29 -10.58 2.32
C ARG A 73 -7.90 -10.98 1.85
N ARG A 74 -7.67 -11.01 0.53
CA ARG A 74 -6.37 -11.32 -0.07
C ARG A 74 -5.73 -10.09 -0.74
N LEU A 75 -6.31 -8.91 -0.49
CA LEU A 75 -5.86 -7.66 -1.07
C LEU A 75 -5.27 -6.76 0.02
N VAL A 76 -4.23 -6.03 -0.34
CA VAL A 76 -3.71 -4.91 0.44
C VAL A 76 -3.53 -3.69 -0.43
N ARG A 77 -3.74 -2.51 0.15
CA ARG A 77 -3.66 -1.23 -0.55
C ARG A 77 -2.40 -0.47 -0.15
N PHE A 78 -1.61 -0.11 -1.15
CA PHE A 78 -0.43 0.74 -1.02
C PHE A 78 -0.72 2.13 -1.55
N ALA A 79 -0.40 3.17 -0.77
CA ALA A 79 -0.47 4.56 -1.21
C ALA A 79 0.94 5.11 -1.44
N PHE A 80 1.21 5.63 -2.63
CA PHE A 80 2.53 6.18 -3.02
C PHE A 80 2.59 7.71 -2.87
N CYS A 81 1.61 8.30 -2.18
CA CYS A 81 1.54 9.74 -1.89
C CYS A 81 2.39 10.19 -0.70
N LYS A 82 3.12 9.30 -0.01
CA LYS A 82 3.92 9.72 1.14
C LYS A 82 5.22 10.39 0.71
N THR A 83 5.29 11.69 0.98
CA THR A 83 6.52 12.42 1.21
C THR A 83 7.24 11.80 2.41
N ARG A 84 8.54 11.51 2.24
CA ARG A 84 9.53 11.05 3.25
C ARG A 84 9.03 10.98 4.71
N PRO A 85 9.08 9.82 5.39
CA PRO A 85 8.93 9.79 6.85
C PRO A 85 10.14 10.55 7.44
N GLY A 86 9.87 11.69 8.10
CA GLY A 86 10.90 12.57 8.65
C GLY A 86 10.47 14.01 8.88
N ALA A 87 9.35 14.47 8.33
CA ALA A 87 8.81 15.78 8.68
C ALA A 87 8.06 15.71 10.02
N ARG A 88 8.80 15.91 11.12
CA ARG A 88 8.21 16.30 12.41
C ARG A 88 7.29 17.51 12.14
N PRO A 89 6.01 17.50 12.56
CA PRO A 89 5.18 18.70 12.45
C PRO A 89 5.90 19.85 13.17
N PRO A 90 5.95 21.07 12.60
CA PRO A 90 6.51 22.20 13.33
C PRO A 90 5.76 22.34 14.67
N PRO A 91 6.47 22.60 15.78
CA PRO A 91 5.81 22.77 17.07
C PRO A 91 4.74 23.85 16.95
N ALA A 92 3.57 23.59 17.52
CA ALA A 92 2.49 24.57 17.59
C ALA A 92 3.04 25.87 18.22
N PRO A 93 2.72 27.06 17.66
CA PRO A 93 3.14 28.30 18.29
C PRO A 93 2.41 28.43 19.64
N GLY A 94 3.22 28.39 20.71
CA GLY A 94 3.07 29.09 21.99
C GLY A 94 1.71 29.09 22.68
N SER A 95 1.72 28.58 23.92
CA SER A 95 0.78 28.94 25.00
C SER A 95 0.65 30.45 25.21
#